data_AF-A0A5J6VT30-F1
#
_entry.id   AF-A0A5J6VT30-F1
#
_cell.length_a   1.000
_cell.length_b   1.000
_cell.length_c   1.000
_cell.angle_alpha   90.00
_cell.angle_beta   90.00
_cell.angle_gamma   90.00
#
_symmetry.space_group_name_H-M   'P 1'
#
loop_
_entity.id
_entity.type
_entity.pdbx_description
1 polymer ?
#
loop_
_entity_poly.entity_id
_entity_poly.type
_entity_poly.pdbx_seq_one_letter_code
_entity_poly.pdbx_strand_id
1 'polypeptide(L)'
;MTPSDDASLLVCAQTAALLTGKTDRTIINWLESGAIKGKTVPAGHLPRGQTWKIDLSSMAEHIPTELTGEFMESVQKAEAGDARETTNVATYFSMSGADKIAVSWFELAAKRGDADAMNWLWDSYYHGYGVEPDFAVAIQWLGKAAKQGSMMAQSTVESLRKIDAVLREQQKDEHHDILEDIKRLANMNHIPSQGRPRGVQ
;
A
#
# COMPACT_ATOMS: atom_id res chain seq x y z
N MET A 1 -6.90 13.56 -39.41
CA MET A 1 -6.66 12.62 -38.29
C MET A 1 -7.48 13.12 -37.13
N THR A 2 -8.62 12.48 -36.86
CA THR A 2 -9.31 12.65 -35.58
C THR A 2 -8.37 12.18 -34.48
N PRO A 3 -8.27 12.84 -33.32
CA PRO A 3 -7.57 12.27 -32.18
C PRO A 3 -8.19 10.89 -31.94
N SER A 4 -7.35 9.87 -32.05
CA SER A 4 -7.64 8.47 -31.76
C SER A 4 -8.52 8.36 -30.53
N ASP A 5 -9.56 7.53 -30.64
CA ASP A 5 -10.44 7.04 -29.57
C ASP A 5 -9.86 7.29 -28.18
N ASP A 6 -10.59 8.11 -27.42
CA ASP A 6 -10.47 8.30 -25.97
C ASP A 6 -10.01 6.98 -25.36
N ALA A 7 -8.70 6.89 -25.06
CA ALA A 7 -8.09 5.67 -24.57
C ALA A 7 -8.56 5.55 -23.12
N SER A 8 -9.81 5.09 -22.96
CA SER A 8 -10.47 4.96 -21.67
C SER A 8 -9.48 4.25 -20.77
N LEU A 9 -9.02 4.94 -19.73
CA LEU A 9 -8.01 4.41 -18.85
C LEU A 9 -8.72 3.35 -18.01
N LEU A 10 -8.62 2.10 -18.48
CA LEU A 10 -9.36 0.99 -17.91
C LEU A 10 -8.60 0.36 -16.75
N VAL A 11 -9.29 0.19 -15.63
CA VAL A 11 -8.75 -0.47 -14.43
C VAL A 11 -9.51 -1.74 -14.08
N CYS A 12 -8.90 -2.63 -13.32
CA CYS A 12 -9.58 -3.81 -12.80
C CYS A 12 -10.51 -3.47 -11.61
N ALA A 13 -11.42 -4.39 -11.27
CA ALA A 13 -12.38 -4.19 -10.17
C ALA A 13 -11.70 -3.95 -8.82
N GLN A 14 -10.56 -4.60 -8.56
CA GLN A 14 -9.79 -4.42 -7.32
C GLN A 14 -9.18 -3.01 -7.22
N THR A 15 -8.61 -2.50 -8.31
CA THR A 15 -8.11 -1.12 -8.40
C THR A 15 -9.25 -0.14 -8.17
N ALA A 16 -10.39 -0.35 -8.83
CA ALA A 16 -11.58 0.49 -8.67
C ALA A 16 -12.11 0.50 -7.22
N ALA A 17 -12.12 -0.66 -6.55
CA ALA A 17 -12.49 -0.78 -5.15
C ALA A 17 -11.54 0.03 -4.25
N LEU A 18 -10.23 -0.08 -4.46
CA LEU A 18 -9.22 0.70 -3.73
C LEU A 18 -9.36 2.21 -3.94
N LEU A 19 -9.58 2.68 -5.17
CA LEU A 19 -9.71 4.12 -5.47
C LEU A 19 -10.91 4.79 -4.79
N THR A 20 -11.95 4.01 -4.49
CA THR A 20 -13.21 4.52 -3.93
C THR A 20 -13.39 4.19 -2.45
N GLY A 21 -12.49 3.37 -1.89
CA GLY A 21 -12.65 2.79 -0.55
C GLY A 21 -13.90 1.92 -0.42
N LYS A 22 -14.38 1.33 -1.52
CA LYS A 22 -15.56 0.44 -1.55
C LYS A 22 -15.13 -1.01 -1.74
N THR A 23 -16.09 -1.92 -1.61
CA THR A 23 -15.85 -3.35 -1.85
C THR A 23 -15.99 -3.70 -3.32
N ASP A 24 -15.33 -4.77 -3.78
CA ASP A 24 -15.51 -5.31 -5.14
C ASP A 24 -16.99 -5.54 -5.47
N ARG A 25 -17.79 -6.00 -4.49
CA ARG A 25 -19.23 -6.20 -4.67
C ARG A 25 -19.96 -4.90 -4.98
N THR A 26 -19.59 -3.80 -4.32
CA THR A 26 -20.15 -2.48 -4.59
C THR A 26 -19.81 -2.02 -6.00
N ILE A 27 -18.55 -2.19 -6.43
CA ILE A 27 -18.12 -1.86 -7.80
C ILE A 27 -18.90 -2.66 -8.84
N ILE A 28 -19.07 -3.96 -8.61
CA ILE A 28 -19.84 -4.84 -9.50
C ILE A 28 -21.31 -4.38 -9.57
N ASN A 29 -21.94 -4.05 -8.44
CA ASN A 29 -23.32 -3.56 -8.44
C ASN A 29 -23.46 -2.26 -9.25
N TRP A 30 -22.48 -1.36 -9.19
CA TRP A 30 -22.48 -0.14 -9.99
C TRP A 30 -22.34 -0.40 -11.49
N LEU A 31 -21.56 -1.41 -11.89
CA LEU A 31 -21.46 -1.84 -13.28
C LEU A 31 -22.78 -2.47 -13.76
N GLU A 32 -23.38 -3.34 -12.94
CA GLU A 32 -24.66 -4.01 -13.25
C GLU A 32 -25.81 -3.01 -13.35
N SER A 33 -25.81 -1.94 -12.54
CA SER A 33 -26.84 -0.89 -12.60
C SER A 33 -26.55 0.19 -13.65
N GLY A 34 -25.38 0.18 -14.29
CA GLY A 34 -24.94 1.23 -15.22
C GLY A 34 -24.57 2.56 -14.56
N ALA A 35 -24.33 2.58 -13.24
CA ALA A 35 -23.87 3.77 -12.51
C ALA A 35 -22.42 4.13 -12.88
N ILE A 36 -21.60 3.13 -13.22
CA ILE A 36 -20.28 3.31 -13.81
C ILE A 36 -20.16 2.50 -15.10
N LYS A 37 -19.24 2.88 -15.97
CA LYS A 37 -19.03 2.25 -17.27
C LYS A 37 -17.85 1.28 -17.21
N GLY A 38 -17.93 0.22 -17.99
CA GLY A 38 -16.87 -0.75 -18.14
C GLY A 38 -17.19 -1.78 -19.22
N LYS A 39 -16.24 -2.66 -19.48
CA LYS A 39 -16.41 -3.79 -20.39
C LYS A 39 -15.89 -5.06 -19.75
N THR A 40 -16.53 -6.18 -20.06
CA THR A 40 -16.00 -7.49 -19.69
C THR A 40 -14.94 -7.93 -20.69
N VAL A 41 -13.86 -8.53 -20.17
CA VAL A 41 -12.80 -9.13 -20.98
C VAL A 41 -12.60 -10.58 -20.56
N PRO A 42 -12.21 -11.49 -21.47
CA PRO A 42 -11.88 -12.86 -21.11
C PRO A 42 -10.77 -12.91 -20.06
N ALA A 43 -10.99 -13.64 -18.97
CA ALA A 43 -9.96 -13.90 -17.97
C ALA A 43 -9.06 -15.02 -18.51
N GLY A 44 -7.86 -14.68 -18.99
CA GLY A 44 -6.96 -15.61 -19.70
C GLY A 44 -6.59 -16.90 -18.96
N HIS A 45 -6.83 -16.98 -17.65
CA HIS A 45 -6.56 -18.16 -16.82
C HIS A 45 -7.78 -19.07 -16.59
N LEU A 46 -8.98 -18.68 -17.05
CA LEU A 46 -10.22 -19.43 -16.81
C LEU A 46 -10.99 -19.62 -18.13
N PRO A 47 -11.27 -20.87 -18.56
CA PRO A 47 -11.93 -21.17 -19.85
C PRO A 47 -13.33 -20.56 -20.05
N ARG A 48 -13.93 -19.98 -19.00
CA ARG A 48 -15.21 -19.25 -19.02
C ARG A 48 -15.23 -18.04 -18.08
N GLY A 49 -14.08 -17.65 -17.52
CA GLY A 49 -14.01 -16.50 -16.63
C GLY A 49 -14.05 -15.21 -17.43
N GLN A 50 -14.88 -14.26 -17.01
CA GLN A 50 -14.81 -12.88 -17.47
C GLN A 50 -14.37 -12.00 -16.31
N THR A 51 -13.63 -10.94 -16.60
CA THR A 51 -13.29 -9.91 -15.62
C THR A 51 -13.70 -8.55 -16.14
N TRP A 52 -14.01 -7.63 -15.23
CA TRP A 52 -14.38 -6.27 -15.57
C TRP A 52 -13.15 -5.39 -15.75
N LYS A 53 -13.22 -4.56 -16.80
CA LYS A 53 -12.33 -3.43 -17.04
C LYS A 53 -13.17 -2.16 -17.01
N ILE A 54 -12.97 -1.35 -15.98
CA ILE A 54 -13.80 -0.20 -15.61
C ILE A 54 -13.17 1.07 -16.14
N ASP A 55 -13.99 1.95 -16.72
CA ASP A 55 -13.58 3.26 -17.19
C ASP A 55 -13.44 4.23 -16.01
N LEU A 56 -12.19 4.63 -15.70
CA LEU A 56 -11.90 5.53 -14.59
C LEU A 56 -12.69 6.84 -14.65
N SER A 57 -12.90 7.40 -15.85
CA SER A 57 -13.63 8.67 -16.00
C SER A 57 -15.07 8.57 -15.49
N SER A 58 -15.68 7.39 -15.63
CA SER A 58 -17.04 7.12 -15.15
C SER A 58 -17.14 6.97 -13.63
N MET A 59 -16.01 6.87 -12.93
CA MET A 59 -15.95 6.74 -11.47
C MET A 59 -15.65 8.07 -10.75
N ALA A 60 -15.52 9.18 -11.47
CA ALA A 60 -15.03 10.45 -10.92
C ALA A 60 -15.82 10.91 -9.68
N GLU A 61 -17.15 10.75 -9.67
CA GLU A 61 -18.01 11.14 -8.55
C GLU A 61 -17.83 10.27 -7.29
N HIS A 62 -17.14 9.14 -7.41
CA HIS A 62 -16.96 8.16 -6.33
C HIS A 62 -15.53 8.13 -5.76
N ILE A 63 -14.60 8.84 -6.40
CA ILE A 63 -13.19 8.90 -6.00
C ILE A 63 -12.97 10.22 -5.24
N PRO A 64 -12.52 10.18 -3.97
CA PRO A 64 -12.37 11.39 -3.15
C PRO A 64 -11.07 12.14 -3.44
N THR A 65 -10.75 12.33 -4.72
CA THR A 65 -9.68 13.20 -5.21
C THR A 65 -9.96 13.57 -6.67
N GLU A 66 -9.34 14.64 -7.16
CA GLU A 66 -9.52 15.08 -8.54
C GLU A 66 -8.88 14.09 -9.52
N LEU A 67 -9.62 13.67 -10.55
CA LEU A 67 -9.11 12.81 -11.63
C LEU A 67 -8.32 13.62 -12.65
N THR A 68 -7.14 14.09 -12.26
CA THR A 68 -6.20 14.72 -13.19
C THR A 68 -5.57 13.68 -14.12
N GLY A 69 -5.05 14.11 -15.27
CA GLY A 69 -4.33 13.23 -16.20
C GLY A 69 -3.14 12.51 -15.54
N GLU A 70 -2.38 13.25 -14.72
CA GLU A 70 -1.23 12.72 -13.97
C GLU A 70 -1.65 11.67 -12.93
N PHE A 71 -2.76 11.91 -12.22
CA PHE A 71 -3.29 10.94 -11.26
C PHE A 71 -3.71 9.66 -11.98
N MET A 72 -4.46 9.77 -13.09
CA MET A 72 -4.91 8.59 -13.83
C MET A 72 -3.75 7.79 -14.44
N GLU A 73 -2.69 8.46 -14.90
CA GLU A 73 -1.46 7.79 -15.35
C GLU A 73 -0.78 7.03 -14.21
N SER A 74 -0.68 7.65 -13.02
CA SER A 74 -0.15 7.03 -11.81
C SER A 74 -0.95 5.78 -11.44
N VAL A 75 -2.28 5.84 -11.51
CA VAL A 75 -3.18 4.70 -11.26
C VAL A 75 -2.92 3.56 -12.24
N GLN A 76 -2.69 3.84 -13.53
CA GLN A 76 -2.40 2.79 -14.50
C GLN A 76 -1.07 2.09 -14.23
N LYS A 77 -0.01 2.86 -13.93
CA LYS A 77 1.29 2.30 -13.58
C LYS A 77 1.22 1.50 -12.28
N ALA A 78 0.46 1.98 -11.30
CA ALA A 78 0.21 1.26 -10.07
C ALA A 78 -0.59 -0.05 -10.32
N GLU A 79 -1.58 -0.08 -11.21
CA GLU A 79 -2.24 -1.33 -11.62
C GLU A 79 -1.26 -2.30 -12.29
N ALA A 80 -0.31 -1.78 -13.09
CA ALA A 80 0.75 -2.58 -13.71
C ALA A 80 1.82 -3.10 -12.72
N GLY A 81 1.76 -2.69 -11.45
CA GLY A 81 2.64 -3.18 -10.39
C GLY A 81 3.75 -2.22 -9.97
N ASP A 82 3.79 -1.00 -10.51
CA ASP A 82 4.82 -0.02 -10.13
C ASP A 82 4.64 0.43 -8.68
N ALA A 83 5.59 0.06 -7.82
CA ALA A 83 5.54 0.31 -6.39
C ALA A 83 5.59 1.82 -6.06
N ARG A 84 6.40 2.59 -6.79
CA ARG A 84 6.55 4.02 -6.59
C ARG A 84 5.29 4.76 -6.99
N GLU A 85 4.69 4.39 -8.12
CA GLU A 85 3.43 5.00 -8.56
C GLU A 85 2.25 4.59 -7.66
N THR A 86 2.32 3.40 -7.05
CA THR A 86 1.37 3.01 -5.99
C THR A 86 1.47 3.95 -4.78
N THR A 87 2.68 4.33 -4.37
CA THR A 87 2.91 5.35 -3.34
C THR A 87 2.40 6.72 -3.79
N ASN A 88 2.65 7.12 -5.04
CA ASN A 88 2.14 8.39 -5.57
C ASN A 88 0.61 8.45 -5.49
N VAL A 89 -0.11 7.40 -5.92
CA VAL A 89 -1.57 7.30 -5.79
C VAL A 89 -2.01 7.47 -4.33
N ALA A 90 -1.31 6.83 -3.38
CA ALA A 90 -1.60 7.00 -1.95
C ALA A 90 -1.45 8.46 -1.49
N THR A 91 -0.41 9.16 -1.96
CA THR A 91 -0.18 10.58 -1.59
C THR A 91 -1.29 11.50 -2.10
N TYR A 92 -1.88 11.24 -3.28
CA TYR A 92 -3.06 12.00 -3.73
C TYR A 92 -4.24 11.89 -2.75
N PHE A 93 -4.46 10.71 -2.18
CA PHE A 93 -5.52 10.50 -1.19
C PHE A 93 -5.18 11.08 0.17
N SER A 94 -3.92 11.02 0.60
CA SER A 94 -3.48 11.69 1.83
C SER A 94 -3.65 13.20 1.73
N MET A 95 -3.27 13.80 0.60
CA MET A 95 -3.43 15.24 0.35
C MET A 95 -4.90 15.67 0.26
N SER A 96 -5.81 14.79 -0.19
CA SER A 96 -7.24 15.07 -0.22
C SER A 96 -7.96 14.80 1.11
N GLY A 97 -7.24 14.31 2.13
CA GLY A 97 -7.81 13.93 3.44
C GLY A 97 -8.55 12.59 3.44
N ALA A 98 -8.43 11.80 2.38
CA ALA A 98 -8.99 10.45 2.28
C ALA A 98 -8.04 9.41 2.90
N ASP A 99 -7.61 9.63 4.15
CA ASP A 99 -6.50 8.90 4.77
C ASP A 99 -6.72 7.38 4.84
N LYS A 100 -7.97 6.93 5.02
CA LYS A 100 -8.31 5.49 5.01
C LYS A 100 -7.95 4.82 3.68
N ILE A 101 -8.20 5.52 2.58
CA ILE A 101 -7.85 5.05 1.24
C ILE A 101 -6.33 5.14 1.06
N ALA A 102 -5.72 6.25 1.49
CA ALA A 102 -4.27 6.43 1.43
C ALA A 102 -3.52 5.28 2.11
N VAL A 103 -3.91 4.89 3.33
CA VAL A 103 -3.30 3.75 4.05
C VAL A 103 -3.43 2.45 3.26
N SER A 104 -4.59 2.18 2.67
CA SER A 104 -4.79 0.96 1.86
C SER A 104 -3.83 0.91 0.66
N TRP A 105 -3.57 2.07 0.03
CA TRP A 105 -2.61 2.20 -1.06
C TRP A 105 -1.15 2.13 -0.57
N PHE A 106 -0.81 2.76 0.55
CA PHE A 106 0.52 2.62 1.15
C PHE A 106 0.82 1.17 1.54
N GLU A 107 -0.14 0.44 2.09
CA GLU A 107 0.03 -1.00 2.36
C GLU A 107 0.30 -1.80 1.09
N LEU A 108 -0.39 -1.48 -0.02
CA LEU A 108 -0.16 -2.13 -1.30
C LEU A 108 1.25 -1.83 -1.84
N ALA A 109 1.70 -0.58 -1.75
CA ALA A 109 3.05 -0.17 -2.16
C ALA A 109 4.15 -0.81 -1.29
N ALA A 110 3.94 -0.82 0.03
CA ALA A 110 4.85 -1.45 0.98
C ALA A 110 4.96 -2.97 0.77
N LYS A 111 3.86 -3.65 0.42
CA LYS A 111 3.87 -5.08 0.01
C LYS A 111 4.69 -5.31 -1.26
N ARG A 112 4.83 -4.29 -2.11
CA ARG A 112 5.69 -4.29 -3.31
C ARG A 112 7.12 -3.83 -3.02
N GLY A 113 7.45 -3.53 -1.77
CA GLY A 113 8.79 -3.22 -1.32
C GLY A 113 9.16 -1.73 -1.31
N ASP A 114 8.19 -0.83 -1.55
CA ASP A 114 8.44 0.61 -1.53
C ASP A 114 8.74 1.11 -0.11
N ALA A 115 9.94 1.66 0.08
CA ALA A 115 10.40 2.11 1.39
C ALA A 115 9.73 3.40 1.85
N ASP A 116 9.35 4.28 0.91
CA ASP A 116 8.65 5.52 1.22
C ASP A 116 7.24 5.24 1.75
N ALA A 117 6.52 4.29 1.14
CA ALA A 117 5.24 3.82 1.67
C ALA A 117 5.35 3.24 3.09
N MET A 118 6.44 2.54 3.41
CA MET A 118 6.67 2.04 4.78
C MET A 118 6.88 3.19 5.78
N ASN A 119 7.55 4.28 5.39
CA ASN A 119 7.66 5.47 6.22
C ASN A 119 6.28 6.12 6.45
N TRP A 120 5.46 6.22 5.39
CA TRP A 120 4.09 6.72 5.51
C TRP A 120 3.23 5.85 6.43
N LEU A 121 3.35 4.52 6.37
CA LEU A 121 2.64 3.62 7.28
C LEU A 121 3.11 3.77 8.73
N TRP A 122 4.40 3.99 8.96
CA TRP A 122 4.88 4.33 10.31
C TRP A 122 4.18 5.60 10.82
N ASP A 123 4.12 6.65 10.00
CA ASP A 123 3.47 7.91 10.37
C ASP A 123 1.97 7.74 10.61
N SER A 124 1.27 7.02 9.73
CA SER A 124 -0.16 6.73 9.85
C SER A 124 -0.51 5.99 11.12
N TYR A 125 0.22 4.93 11.48
CA TYR A 125 -0.03 4.17 12.70
C TYR A 125 0.48 4.87 13.96
N TYR A 126 1.46 5.76 13.85
CA TYR A 126 1.95 6.54 14.99
C TYR A 126 0.98 7.68 15.34
N HIS A 127 0.47 8.40 14.35
CA HIS A 127 -0.40 9.57 14.54
C HIS A 127 -1.91 9.27 14.39
N GLY A 128 -2.29 8.12 13.84
CA GLY A 128 -3.68 7.74 13.60
C GLY A 128 -4.28 8.28 12.30
N TYR A 129 -3.48 8.50 11.26
CA TYR A 129 -3.99 8.95 9.96
C TYR A 129 -4.65 7.79 9.21
N GLY A 130 -5.98 7.83 9.10
CA GLY A 130 -6.74 6.81 8.38
C GLY A 130 -6.85 5.45 9.07
N VAL A 131 -6.18 5.26 10.20
CA VAL A 131 -6.19 4.06 11.04
C VAL A 131 -6.19 4.45 12.51
N GLU A 132 -6.61 3.53 13.37
CA GLU A 132 -6.39 3.72 14.80
C GLU A 132 -4.88 3.72 15.11
N PRO A 133 -4.39 4.63 15.97
CA PRO A 133 -3.00 4.61 16.39
C PRO A 133 -2.62 3.25 16.99
N ASP A 134 -1.55 2.65 16.46
CA ASP A 134 -0.98 1.41 16.95
C ASP A 134 0.54 1.50 16.86
N PHE A 135 1.16 1.79 18.00
CA PHE A 135 2.60 1.97 18.08
C PHE A 135 3.38 0.69 17.73
N ALA A 136 2.84 -0.49 18.05
CA ALA A 136 3.50 -1.75 17.70
C ALA A 136 3.53 -1.96 16.19
N VAL A 137 2.43 -1.65 15.50
CA VAL A 137 2.37 -1.70 14.03
C VAL A 137 3.23 -0.60 13.39
N ALA A 138 3.24 0.62 13.95
CA ALA A 138 4.11 1.69 13.47
C ALA A 138 5.58 1.25 13.50
N ILE A 139 6.03 0.71 14.64
CA ILE A 139 7.41 0.22 14.82
C ILE A 139 7.75 -0.94 13.86
N GLN A 140 6.79 -1.80 13.53
CA GLN A 140 6.98 -2.83 12.49
C GLN A 140 7.29 -2.21 11.13
N TRP A 141 6.53 -1.19 10.72
CA TRP A 141 6.77 -0.51 9.44
C TRP A 141 8.09 0.26 9.43
N LEU A 142 8.42 0.93 10.55
CA LEU A 142 9.71 1.61 10.72
C LEU A 142 10.90 0.66 10.57
N GLY A 143 10.84 -0.51 11.21
CA GLY A 143 11.88 -1.53 11.11
C GLY A 143 12.06 -2.06 9.69
N LYS A 144 10.95 -2.27 8.96
CA LYS A 144 10.98 -2.68 7.54
C LYS A 144 11.58 -1.58 6.65
N ALA A 145 11.17 -0.32 6.83
CA ALA A 145 11.70 0.80 6.09
C ALA A 145 13.22 0.96 6.31
N ALA A 146 13.68 0.85 7.56
CA ALA A 146 15.11 0.95 7.90
C ALA A 146 15.94 -0.15 7.23
N LYS A 147 15.40 -1.39 7.15
CA LYS A 147 16.03 -2.50 6.42
C LYS A 147 16.13 -2.27 4.92
N GLN A 148 15.11 -1.63 4.35
CA GLN A 148 15.09 -1.27 2.92
C GLN A 148 15.95 -0.04 2.60
N GLY A 149 16.66 0.52 3.58
CA GLY A 149 17.60 1.63 3.36
C GLY A 149 16.99 3.02 3.55
N SER A 150 15.78 3.14 4.09
CA SER A 150 15.18 4.45 4.41
C SER A 150 16.05 5.18 5.43
N MET A 151 16.70 6.28 5.01
CA MET A 151 17.53 7.11 5.88
C MET A 151 16.73 7.71 7.04
N MET A 152 15.48 8.11 6.77
CA MET A 152 14.55 8.60 7.80
C MET A 152 14.35 7.51 8.86
N ALA A 153 13.98 6.30 8.44
CA ALA A 153 13.71 5.21 9.38
C ALA A 153 14.96 4.79 10.14
N GLN A 154 16.13 4.74 9.50
CA GLN A 154 17.40 4.44 10.15
C GLN A 154 17.74 5.48 11.22
N SER A 155 17.57 6.76 10.92
CA SER A 155 17.78 7.86 11.88
C SER A 155 16.81 7.80 13.06
N THR A 156 15.54 7.48 12.80
CA THR A 156 14.53 7.32 13.85
C THR A 156 14.85 6.12 14.74
N VAL A 157 15.21 4.96 14.17
CA VAL A 157 15.63 3.78 14.94
C VAL A 157 16.86 4.08 15.80
N GLU A 158 17.84 4.81 15.26
CA GLU A 158 19.02 5.21 16.03
C GLU A 158 18.68 6.18 17.18
N SER A 159 17.71 7.06 16.99
CA SER A 159 17.22 7.95 18.06
C SER A 159 16.50 7.16 19.14
N LEU A 160 15.65 6.19 18.77
CA LEU A 160 14.98 5.29 19.71
C LEU A 160 15.98 4.46 20.52
N ARG A 161 17.11 4.04 19.92
CA ARG A 161 18.19 3.33 20.64
C ARG A 161 18.82 4.17 21.73
N LYS A 162 19.09 5.45 21.45
CA LYS A 162 19.67 6.36 22.44
C LYS A 162 18.72 6.59 23.61
N ILE A 163 17.43 6.74 23.32
CA ILE A 163 16.39 6.87 24.35
C ILE A 163 16.32 5.59 25.20
N ASP A 164 16.25 4.42 24.57
CA ASP A 164 16.21 3.14 25.27
C ASP A 164 17.45 2.92 26.15
N ALA A 165 18.65 3.27 25.66
CA ALA A 165 19.89 3.19 26.45
C ALA A 165 19.82 4.06 27.71
N VAL A 166 19.36 5.30 27.59
CA VAL A 166 19.17 6.21 28.74
C VAL A 166 18.12 5.67 29.72
N LEU A 167 17.02 5.12 29.21
CA LEU A 167 15.96 4.54 30.06
C LEU A 167 16.46 3.31 30.83
N ARG A 168 17.24 2.42 30.21
CA ARG A 168 17.86 1.28 30.91
C ARG A 168 18.86 1.69 31.98
N GLU A 169 19.60 2.78 31.75
CA GLU A 169 20.49 3.35 32.76
C GLU A 169 19.71 3.92 33.95
N GLN A 170 18.50 4.43 33.72
CA GLN A 170 17.65 5.05 34.74
C GLN A 170 16.71 4.08 35.47
N GLN A 171 16.30 2.98 34.85
CA GLN A 171 15.34 2.01 35.41
C GLN A 171 15.80 0.58 35.11
N LYS A 172 16.51 -0.05 36.07
CA LYS A 172 17.16 -1.35 35.87
C LYS A 172 16.23 -2.57 35.81
N ASP A 173 14.95 -2.48 36.16
CA ASP A 173 14.15 -3.68 36.46
C ASP A 173 12.80 -3.85 35.71
N GLU A 174 12.32 -2.93 34.87
CA GLU A 174 10.97 -3.06 34.25
C GLU A 174 10.81 -2.75 32.74
N HIS A 175 11.89 -2.49 31.97
CA HIS A 175 11.72 -2.05 30.57
C HIS A 175 11.47 -3.17 29.55
N HIS A 176 10.34 -3.07 28.85
CA HIS A 176 10.03 -3.79 27.62
C HIS A 176 10.95 -3.33 26.48
N ASP A 177 11.65 -4.27 25.87
CA ASP A 177 12.73 -4.01 24.91
C ASP A 177 12.19 -3.74 23.50
N ILE A 178 11.80 -2.48 23.24
CA ILE A 178 11.36 -2.01 21.92
C ILE A 178 12.41 -2.32 20.84
N LEU A 179 13.70 -2.41 21.19
CA LEU A 179 14.77 -2.69 20.25
C LEU A 179 14.85 -4.16 19.86
N GLU A 180 14.65 -5.09 20.80
CA GLU A 180 14.53 -6.51 20.48
C GLU A 180 13.30 -6.77 19.61
N ASP A 181 12.20 -6.05 19.85
CA ASP A 181 11.05 -6.12 18.97
C ASP A 181 11.37 -5.57 17.57
N ILE A 182 12.00 -4.40 17.45
CA ILE A 182 12.46 -3.87 16.16
C ILE A 182 13.38 -4.87 15.45
N LYS A 183 14.39 -5.43 16.13
CA LYS A 183 15.33 -6.40 15.55
C LYS A 183 14.61 -7.67 15.10
N ARG A 184 13.75 -8.22 15.93
CA ARG A 184 12.98 -9.45 15.65
C ARG A 184 12.07 -9.24 14.45
N LEU A 185 11.26 -8.17 14.47
CA LEU A 185 10.33 -7.82 13.40
C LEU A 185 11.07 -7.54 12.10
N ALA A 186 12.22 -6.87 12.18
CA ALA A 186 13.07 -6.67 11.03
C ALA A 186 13.55 -8.05 10.49
N ASN A 187 13.95 -9.00 11.33
CA ASN A 187 14.53 -10.28 10.90
C ASN A 187 13.50 -11.31 10.39
N MET A 188 12.21 -11.14 10.66
CA MET A 188 11.15 -12.07 10.25
C MET A 188 10.89 -12.12 8.73
N ASN A 189 11.40 -11.17 7.94
CA ASN A 189 11.26 -11.18 6.47
C ASN A 189 12.40 -11.91 5.73
N HIS A 190 13.37 -12.49 6.45
CA HIS A 190 14.29 -13.45 5.84
C HIS A 190 13.62 -14.82 5.83
N ILE A 191 12.81 -15.11 4.81
CA ILE A 191 12.41 -16.49 4.51
C ILE A 191 13.73 -17.22 4.23
N PRO A 192 14.15 -18.22 5.01
CA PRO A 192 15.28 -19.04 4.62
C PRO A 192 14.87 -19.67 3.29
N SER A 193 15.59 -19.34 2.22
CA SER A 193 15.49 -20.06 0.96
C SER A 193 15.62 -21.54 1.29
N GLN A 194 14.51 -22.28 1.21
CA GLN A 194 14.44 -23.70 1.53
C GLN A 194 15.54 -24.39 0.72
N GLY A 195 16.59 -24.82 1.41
CA GLY A 195 17.63 -25.65 0.80
C GLY A 195 16.96 -26.87 0.20
N ARG A 196 17.23 -27.14 -1.08
CA ARG A 196 16.79 -28.36 -1.74
C ARG A 196 17.12 -29.57 -0.85
N PRO A 197 16.21 -30.52 -0.65
CA PRO A 197 16.56 -31.76 0.03
C PRO A 197 17.68 -32.42 -0.77
N ARG A 198 18.82 -32.65 -0.10
CA ARG A 198 19.89 -33.48 -0.62
C ARG A 198 19.29 -34.84 -0.96
N GLY A 199 19.45 -35.24 -2.21
CA GLY A 199 19.09 -36.57 -2.67
C GLY A 199 19.73 -37.62 -1.77
N VAL A 200 18.90 -38.56 -1.35
CA VAL A 200 19.30 -39.81 -0.71
C VAL A 200 20.19 -40.57 -1.70
N GLN A 201 21.38 -40.98 -1.25
CA GLN A 201 22.16 -42.05 -1.89
C GLN A 201 21.61 -43.41 -1.45
#